data_AF-A0A433PC56-F1
#
_entry.id   AF-A0A433PC56-F1
#
_cell.length_a   1.000
_cell.length_b   1.000
_cell.length_c   1.000
_cell.angle_alpha   90.00
_cell.angle_beta   90.00
_cell.angle_gamma   90.00
#
_symmetry.space_group_name_H-M   'P 1'
#
loop_
_entity.id
_entity.type
_entity.pdbx_description
1 polymer ?
#
loop_
_entity_poly.entity_id
_entity_poly.type
_entity_poly.pdbx_seq_one_letter_code
_entity_poly.pdbx_strand_id
1 'polypeptide(L)'
;MQFDTKTAYEIADAQQTLQAERFRILRAAVTGNYTLTEDTERPEGEDDARVPDVEISMHKLTVVFPDKGAPVRDVVLLEEEAGGRVISADSVAFNLEELDENEKFREGGVLYLVGDSTVFWSMIQLWHQTGTTGLEEWDKILATVKEKPSDASRVDCMFFSTPFGCLQHTHRLDPSCPFRHDDQRKKRLRERVIKDRLASIGLPTSEERQRLARKALQTFEESKKRKPTEEEVDEYFELYVAGDNRARVFCKYCDKPEPTEADEESFKRCKRCRSVWYCSVECQRTDWKEHKRTCQPWEKIVYRE
;
A
#
# COMPACT_ATOMS: atom_id res chain seq x y z
N MET A 1 9.00 -6.59 23.05
CA MET A 1 7.74 -7.14 23.58
C MET A 1 8.00 -8.61 23.91
N GLN A 2 7.90 -9.03 25.17
CA GLN A 2 8.01 -10.45 25.52
C GLN A 2 6.68 -11.11 25.13
N PHE A 3 6.64 -11.80 24.00
CA PHE A 3 5.50 -12.61 23.63
C PHE A 3 5.49 -13.86 24.52
N ASP A 4 4.32 -14.23 25.05
CA ASP A 4 4.14 -15.56 25.61
C ASP A 4 4.44 -16.58 24.50
N THR A 5 5.23 -17.60 24.85
CA THR A 5 5.65 -18.67 23.95
C THR A 5 4.48 -19.32 23.22
N LYS A 6 3.33 -19.50 23.89
CA LYS A 6 2.12 -20.06 23.28
C LYS A 6 1.60 -19.21 22.12
N THR A 7 1.54 -17.90 22.30
CA THR A 7 1.10 -16.94 21.27
C THR A 7 2.07 -16.91 20.09
N ALA A 8 3.38 -17.09 20.32
CA ALA A 8 4.36 -17.15 19.23
C ALA A 8 4.16 -18.39 18.34
N TYR A 9 3.80 -19.55 18.91
CA TYR A 9 3.47 -20.75 18.13
C TYR A 9 2.22 -20.56 17.28
N GLU A 10 1.16 -19.99 17.86
CA GLU A 10 -0.10 -19.73 17.14
C GLU A 10 0.12 -18.76 15.95
N ILE A 11 0.95 -17.73 16.13
CA ILE A 11 1.28 -16.80 15.04
C ILE A 11 2.14 -17.49 13.97
N ALA A 12 3.13 -18.30 14.37
CA ALA A 12 3.98 -19.02 13.42
C ALA A 12 3.15 -20.00 12.55
N ASP A 13 2.21 -20.73 13.16
CA ASP A 13 1.29 -21.63 12.46
C ASP A 13 0.35 -20.88 11.51
N ALA A 14 -0.17 -19.72 11.94
CA ALA A 14 -0.97 -18.85 11.08
C ALA A 14 -0.15 -18.28 9.90
N GLN A 15 1.11 -17.88 10.12
CA GLN A 15 2.02 -17.47 9.03
C GLN A 15 2.18 -18.62 8.03
N GLN A 16 2.48 -19.82 8.50
CA GLN A 16 2.72 -20.97 7.62
C GLN A 16 1.47 -21.35 6.82
N THR A 17 0.31 -21.39 7.49
CA THR A 17 -0.97 -21.73 6.85
C THR A 17 -1.33 -20.72 5.77
N LEU A 18 -1.23 -19.41 6.08
CA LEU A 18 -1.53 -18.37 5.10
C LEU A 18 -0.57 -18.40 3.91
N GLN A 19 0.73 -18.57 4.16
CA GLN A 19 1.73 -18.60 3.09
C GLN A 19 1.58 -19.84 2.19
N ALA A 20 1.31 -21.01 2.79
CA ALA A 20 1.06 -22.24 2.06
C ALA A 20 -0.19 -22.12 1.17
N GLU A 21 -1.26 -21.51 1.69
CA GLU A 21 -2.49 -21.29 0.91
C GLU A 21 -2.25 -20.34 -0.26
N ARG A 22 -1.54 -19.23 -0.04
CA ARG A 22 -1.21 -18.30 -1.12
C ARG A 22 -0.27 -18.92 -2.15
N PHE A 23 0.66 -19.77 -1.74
CA PHE A 23 1.49 -20.52 -2.68
C PHE A 23 0.69 -21.56 -3.48
N ARG A 24 -0.30 -22.22 -2.86
CA ARG A 24 -1.24 -23.11 -3.55
C ARG A 24 -1.98 -22.37 -4.66
N ILE A 25 -2.53 -21.18 -4.34
CA ILE A 25 -3.22 -20.32 -5.30
C ILE A 25 -2.28 -19.87 -6.42
N LEU A 26 -1.09 -19.36 -6.07
CA LEU A 26 -0.08 -18.94 -7.05
C LEU A 26 0.27 -20.06 -8.03
N ARG A 27 0.53 -21.25 -7.50
CA ARG A 27 0.84 -22.45 -8.29
C ARG A 27 -0.30 -22.75 -9.25
N ALA A 28 -1.53 -22.85 -8.75
CA ALA A 28 -2.69 -23.16 -9.57
C ALA A 28 -2.92 -22.11 -10.66
N ALA A 29 -2.80 -20.83 -10.31
CA ALA A 29 -2.93 -19.70 -11.23
C ALA A 29 -1.90 -19.77 -12.36
N VAL A 30 -0.62 -19.96 -12.04
CA VAL A 30 0.47 -20.00 -13.01
C VAL A 30 0.42 -21.25 -13.91
N THR A 31 -0.05 -22.38 -13.39
CA THR A 31 -0.21 -23.61 -14.20
C THR A 31 -1.52 -23.67 -14.97
N GLY A 32 -2.43 -22.70 -14.80
CA GLY A 32 -3.77 -22.74 -15.40
C GLY A 32 -4.68 -23.83 -14.81
N ASN A 33 -4.41 -24.27 -13.58
CA ASN A 33 -5.18 -25.32 -12.90
C ASN A 33 -6.31 -24.70 -12.06
N TYR A 34 -7.17 -23.93 -12.72
CA TYR A 34 -8.33 -23.24 -12.12
C TYR A 34 -9.39 -22.97 -13.19
N THR A 35 -10.61 -22.69 -12.74
CA THR A 35 -11.71 -22.23 -13.59
C THR A 35 -12.29 -20.94 -13.02
N LEU A 36 -12.61 -19.98 -13.89
CA LEU A 36 -13.35 -18.77 -13.52
C LEU A 36 -14.83 -18.97 -13.81
N THR A 37 -15.65 -18.73 -12.80
CA THR A 37 -17.12 -18.78 -12.91
C THR A 37 -17.71 -17.45 -12.46
N GLU A 38 -18.83 -17.04 -13.04
CA GLU A 38 -19.54 -15.84 -12.58
C GLU A 38 -20.11 -16.08 -11.18
N ASP A 39 -20.02 -15.07 -10.31
CA ASP A 39 -20.64 -15.12 -8.98
C ASP A 39 -22.16 -15.05 -9.12
N THR A 40 -22.81 -16.21 -9.16
CA THR A 40 -24.27 -16.32 -9.21
C THR A 40 -24.94 -16.23 -7.83
N GLU A 41 -24.16 -16.26 -6.75
CA GLU A 41 -24.65 -16.17 -5.37
C GLU A 41 -24.70 -14.70 -4.92
N ARG A 42 -25.86 -14.06 -5.12
CA ARG A 42 -26.20 -12.82 -4.40
C ARG A 42 -26.38 -13.17 -2.92
N PRO A 43 -25.68 -12.55 -1.96
CA PRO A 43 -25.94 -12.81 -0.55
C PRO A 43 -27.40 -12.45 -0.24
N GLU A 44 -28.18 -13.42 0.23
CA GLU A 44 -29.53 -13.18 0.73
C GLU A 44 -29.44 -12.31 1.99
N GLY A 45 -29.73 -11.00 1.87
CA GLY A 45 -29.95 -10.14 3.03
C GLY A 45 -29.24 -8.78 3.07
N GLU A 46 -28.48 -8.38 2.05
CA GLU A 46 -28.02 -6.98 1.95
C GLU A 46 -29.07 -6.14 1.19
N ASP A 47 -29.98 -5.53 1.96
CA ASP A 47 -30.77 -4.37 1.51
C ASP A 47 -29.80 -3.21 1.30
N ASP A 48 -29.22 -3.13 0.09
CA ASP A 48 -28.39 -2.02 -0.32
C ASP A 48 -29.21 -0.73 -0.23
N ALA A 49 -28.76 0.20 0.61
CA ALA A 49 -29.24 1.57 0.62
C ALA A 49 -28.97 2.17 -0.77
N ARG A 50 -30.00 2.14 -1.61
CA ARG A 50 -29.97 2.60 -2.99
C ARG A 50 -29.51 4.06 -3.06
N VAL A 51 -28.23 4.29 -3.35
CA VAL A 51 -27.73 5.59 -3.82
C VAL A 51 -28.12 5.67 -5.30
N PRO A 52 -29.00 6.59 -5.71
CA PRO A 52 -29.35 6.73 -7.11
C PRO A 52 -28.15 7.33 -7.86
N ASP A 53 -27.87 6.78 -9.04
CA ASP A 53 -27.09 7.36 -10.15
C ASP A 53 -25.63 6.96 -10.38
N VAL A 54 -25.15 5.80 -9.91
CA VAL A 54 -24.03 5.08 -10.55
C VAL A 54 -24.15 3.56 -10.32
N GLU A 55 -24.85 2.81 -11.18
CA GLU A 55 -24.75 1.33 -11.19
C GLU A 55 -23.52 0.91 -12.01
N ILE A 56 -22.31 1.05 -11.43
CA ILE A 56 -21.16 0.30 -11.93
C ILE A 56 -21.34 -1.14 -11.44
N SER A 57 -21.98 -1.98 -12.26
CA SER A 57 -22.06 -3.42 -12.03
C SER A 57 -20.67 -4.02 -12.23
N MET A 58 -19.87 -4.05 -11.15
CA MET A 58 -18.58 -4.74 -11.16
C MET A 58 -18.86 -6.25 -11.27
N HIS A 59 -18.45 -6.85 -12.39
CA HIS A 59 -18.65 -8.28 -12.62
C HIS A 59 -17.72 -9.07 -11.70
N LYS A 60 -18.28 -9.65 -10.65
CA LYS A 60 -17.56 -10.49 -9.70
C LYS A 60 -17.44 -11.93 -10.21
N LEU A 61 -16.26 -12.50 -10.05
CA LEU A 61 -15.93 -13.86 -10.44
C LEU A 61 -15.51 -14.67 -9.22
N THR A 62 -15.79 -15.97 -9.27
CA THR A 62 -15.19 -16.96 -8.39
C THR A 62 -14.15 -17.78 -9.14
N VAL A 63 -13.00 -17.95 -8.52
CA VAL A 63 -11.97 -18.91 -8.93
C VAL A 63 -12.22 -20.23 -8.21
N VAL A 64 -12.47 -21.27 -8.98
CA VAL A 64 -12.63 -22.64 -8.49
C VAL A 64 -11.39 -23.45 -8.85
N PHE A 65 -10.89 -24.21 -7.88
CA PHE A 65 -9.75 -25.10 -8.09
C PHE A 65 -10.23 -26.56 -8.23
N PRO A 66 -9.55 -27.38 -9.05
CA PRO A 66 -9.87 -28.81 -9.17
C PRO A 66 -9.51 -29.62 -7.92
N ASP A 67 -8.59 -29.14 -7.10
CA ASP A 67 -8.33 -29.69 -5.78
C ASP A 67 -9.41 -29.21 -4.78
N LYS A 68 -9.61 -29.91 -3.65
CA LYS A 68 -10.60 -29.53 -2.62
C LYS A 68 -10.23 -28.24 -1.86
N GLY A 69 -9.45 -27.34 -2.47
CA GLY A 69 -9.08 -26.06 -1.89
C GLY A 69 -10.25 -25.09 -1.86
N ALA A 70 -10.16 -24.10 -0.98
CA ALA A 70 -11.18 -23.05 -0.90
C ALA A 70 -11.20 -22.24 -2.20
N PRO A 71 -12.39 -21.87 -2.73
CA PRO A 71 -12.50 -20.96 -3.85
C PRO A 71 -12.09 -19.54 -3.46
N VAL A 72 -11.63 -18.76 -4.43
CA VAL A 72 -11.41 -17.31 -4.26
C VAL A 72 -12.62 -16.59 -4.84
N ARG A 73 -13.40 -15.92 -3.98
CA ARG A 73 -14.62 -15.17 -4.35
C ARG A 73 -14.31 -13.69 -4.56
N ASP A 74 -15.29 -12.95 -5.09
CA ASP A 74 -15.22 -11.49 -5.26
C ASP A 74 -14.03 -11.04 -6.13
N VAL A 75 -13.61 -11.87 -7.08
CA VAL A 75 -12.52 -11.53 -8.01
C VAL A 75 -13.07 -10.57 -9.05
N VAL A 76 -12.52 -9.36 -9.08
CA VAL A 76 -12.79 -8.38 -10.12
C VAL A 76 -11.54 -8.24 -10.98
N LEU A 77 -11.71 -8.21 -12.30
CA LEU A 77 -10.61 -7.99 -13.24
C LEU A 77 -10.51 -6.51 -13.60
N LEU A 78 -9.30 -6.03 -13.85
CA LEU A 78 -9.07 -4.68 -14.37
C LEU A 78 -9.68 -4.58 -15.78
N GLU A 79 -10.57 -3.63 -15.99
CA GLU A 79 -11.13 -3.28 -17.30
C GLU A 79 -10.38 -2.06 -17.87
N GLU A 80 -10.15 -2.03 -19.18
CA GLU A 80 -9.80 -0.78 -19.88
C GLU A 80 -10.98 -0.32 -20.76
N GLU A 81 -11.01 0.97 -21.06
CA GLU A 81 -12.12 1.69 -21.71
C GLU A 81 -12.67 0.98 -22.96
N ALA A 82 -14.00 1.08 -23.15
CA ALA A 82 -14.80 0.57 -24.28
C ALA A 82 -15.42 -0.84 -24.15
N GLY A 83 -15.69 -1.33 -22.93
CA GLY A 83 -16.66 -2.42 -22.71
C GLY A 83 -16.23 -3.81 -23.22
N GLY A 84 -14.95 -3.96 -23.58
CA GLY A 84 -14.31 -5.25 -23.87
C GLY A 84 -13.36 -5.63 -22.75
N ARG A 85 -13.48 -6.86 -22.21
CA ARG A 85 -12.58 -7.42 -21.18
C ARG A 85 -11.19 -7.73 -21.74
N VAL A 86 -10.44 -6.71 -22.14
CA VAL A 86 -9.03 -6.83 -22.54
C VAL A 86 -8.19 -6.12 -21.49
N ILE A 87 -7.35 -6.89 -20.79
CA ILE A 87 -6.41 -6.36 -19.81
C ILE A 87 -5.15 -5.94 -20.57
N SER A 88 -4.71 -4.69 -20.45
CA SER A 88 -3.46 -4.22 -21.06
C SER A 88 -2.26 -4.37 -20.13
N ALA A 89 -1.07 -4.53 -20.72
CA ALA A 89 0.18 -4.60 -19.97
C ALA A 89 0.48 -3.29 -19.22
N ASP A 90 0.13 -2.15 -19.81
CA ASP A 90 0.33 -0.83 -19.20
C ASP A 90 -0.55 -0.65 -17.96
N SER A 91 -1.82 -1.07 -18.00
CA SER A 91 -2.72 -1.02 -16.84
C SER A 91 -2.23 -1.90 -15.68
N VAL A 92 -1.78 -3.12 -15.98
CA VAL A 92 -1.21 -4.02 -14.96
C VAL A 92 0.10 -3.46 -14.40
N ALA A 93 0.99 -2.98 -15.26
CA ALA A 93 2.26 -2.39 -14.83
C ALA A 93 2.03 -1.16 -13.93
N PHE A 94 1.11 -0.28 -14.30
CA PHE A 94 0.74 0.89 -13.50
C PHE A 94 0.25 0.48 -12.10
N ASN A 95 -0.68 -0.48 -12.01
CA ASN A 95 -1.18 -0.96 -10.72
C ASN A 95 -0.07 -1.62 -9.88
N LEU A 96 0.84 -2.38 -10.50
CA LEU A 96 1.97 -2.98 -9.80
C LEU A 96 2.98 -1.93 -9.32
N GLU A 97 3.17 -0.84 -10.07
CA GLU A 97 4.00 0.30 -9.67
C GLU A 97 3.37 1.08 -8.50
N GLU A 98 2.06 1.34 -8.53
CA GLU A 98 1.34 1.94 -7.40
C GLU A 98 1.44 1.04 -6.15
N LEU A 99 1.33 -0.27 -6.31
CA LEU A 99 1.54 -1.22 -5.21
C LEU A 99 2.99 -1.21 -4.70
N ASP A 100 4.01 -0.89 -5.51
CA ASP A 100 5.39 -0.76 -5.03
C ASP A 100 5.55 0.43 -4.05
N GLU A 101 4.65 1.42 -4.07
CA GLU A 101 4.65 2.46 -3.03
C GLU A 101 4.27 1.88 -1.65
N ASN A 102 3.48 0.81 -1.63
CA ASN A 102 3.05 0.15 -0.40
C ASN A 102 4.17 -0.71 0.21
N GLU A 103 4.62 -0.34 1.42
CA GLU A 103 5.67 -1.06 2.18
C GLU A 103 5.33 -2.56 2.37
N LYS A 104 4.06 -2.89 2.65
CA LYS A 104 3.65 -4.29 2.89
C LYS A 104 3.74 -5.15 1.63
N PHE A 105 3.38 -4.57 0.49
CA PHE A 105 3.50 -5.23 -0.81
C PHE A 105 4.96 -5.52 -1.14
N ARG A 106 5.83 -4.51 -0.96
CA ARG A 106 7.28 -4.65 -1.15
C ARG A 106 7.87 -5.73 -0.26
N GLU A 107 7.51 -5.77 1.01
CA GLU A 107 8.02 -6.77 1.95
C GLU A 107 7.58 -8.18 1.57
N GLY A 108 6.28 -8.37 1.29
CA GLY A 108 5.70 -9.69 1.10
C GLY A 108 5.72 -10.24 -0.34
N GLY A 109 5.98 -9.39 -1.34
CA GLY A 109 6.21 -9.78 -2.74
C GLY A 109 5.01 -10.48 -3.40
N VAL A 110 5.28 -11.43 -4.29
CA VAL A 110 4.24 -12.14 -5.07
C VAL A 110 3.21 -12.84 -4.19
N LEU A 111 3.62 -13.41 -3.07
CA LEU A 111 2.69 -14.03 -2.12
C LEU A 111 1.88 -12.99 -1.35
N TYR A 112 2.35 -11.75 -1.21
CA TYR A 112 1.49 -10.67 -0.74
C TYR A 112 0.43 -10.33 -1.80
N LEU A 113 0.85 -10.17 -3.06
CA LEU A 113 0.00 -9.84 -4.20
C LEU A 113 -1.14 -10.85 -4.39
N VAL A 114 -0.91 -12.15 -4.17
CA VAL A 114 -1.99 -13.17 -4.23
C VAL A 114 -3.19 -12.85 -3.32
N GLY A 115 -2.98 -12.09 -2.23
CA GLY A 115 -4.07 -11.61 -1.38
C GLY A 115 -4.84 -10.41 -1.92
N ASP A 116 -4.28 -9.69 -2.89
CA ASP A 116 -4.95 -8.66 -3.67
C ASP A 116 -5.53 -9.31 -4.94
N SER A 117 -6.73 -9.86 -4.79
CA SER A 117 -7.37 -10.68 -5.83
C SER A 117 -7.47 -9.94 -7.18
N THR A 118 -7.75 -8.65 -7.18
CA THR A 118 -7.99 -7.91 -8.43
C THR A 118 -6.74 -7.77 -9.27
N VAL A 119 -5.67 -7.21 -8.70
CA VAL A 119 -4.42 -7.00 -9.46
C VAL A 119 -3.78 -8.34 -9.80
N PHE A 120 -3.80 -9.30 -8.87
CA PHE A 120 -3.22 -10.62 -9.08
C PHE A 120 -3.89 -11.36 -10.25
N TRP A 121 -5.22 -11.49 -10.25
CA TRP A 121 -5.91 -12.26 -11.28
C TRP A 121 -5.87 -11.57 -12.65
N SER A 122 -5.88 -10.24 -12.67
CA SER A 122 -5.69 -9.47 -13.91
C SER A 122 -4.29 -9.71 -14.50
N MET A 123 -3.26 -9.67 -13.65
CA MET A 123 -1.88 -9.98 -14.04
C MET A 123 -1.75 -11.42 -14.58
N ILE A 124 -2.36 -12.41 -13.92
CA ILE A 124 -2.30 -13.82 -14.36
C ILE A 124 -3.00 -14.01 -15.70
N GLN A 125 -4.17 -13.39 -15.92
CA GLN A 125 -4.86 -13.47 -17.21
C GLN A 125 -4.03 -12.87 -18.34
N LEU A 126 -3.51 -11.66 -18.14
CA LEU A 126 -2.62 -11.01 -19.11
C LEU A 126 -1.42 -11.89 -19.44
N TRP A 127 -0.77 -12.46 -18.41
CA TRP A 127 0.41 -13.30 -18.59
C TRP A 127 0.11 -14.58 -19.38
N HIS A 128 -1.04 -15.23 -19.17
CA HIS A 128 -1.43 -16.38 -19.99
C HIS A 128 -1.76 -16.01 -21.44
N GLN A 129 -2.29 -14.80 -21.67
CA GLN A 129 -2.63 -14.32 -23.02
C GLN A 129 -1.41 -13.87 -23.82
N THR A 130 -0.44 -13.21 -23.15
CA THR A 130 0.66 -12.50 -23.82
C THR A 130 2.04 -13.06 -23.52
N GLY A 131 2.20 -13.83 -22.44
CA GLY A 131 3.47 -14.31 -21.92
C GLY A 131 4.23 -13.31 -21.04
N THR A 132 3.67 -12.12 -20.78
CA THR A 132 4.31 -11.07 -19.96
C THR A 132 3.29 -10.35 -19.07
N THR A 133 3.78 -9.78 -17.97
CA THR A 133 3.06 -8.90 -17.04
C THR A 133 3.37 -7.43 -17.27
N GLY A 134 4.24 -7.12 -18.23
CA GLY A 134 4.83 -5.79 -18.42
C GLY A 134 6.07 -5.54 -17.55
N LEU A 135 6.35 -6.40 -16.56
CA LEU A 135 7.49 -6.27 -15.64
C LEU A 135 8.35 -7.54 -15.63
N GLU A 136 9.60 -7.41 -16.07
CA GLU A 136 10.53 -8.53 -16.26
C GLU A 136 10.76 -9.36 -14.97
N GLU A 137 10.83 -8.70 -13.81
CA GLU A 137 11.05 -9.37 -12.53
C GLU A 137 9.87 -10.28 -12.14
N TRP A 138 8.64 -9.88 -12.48
CA TRP A 138 7.44 -10.67 -12.24
C TRP A 138 7.36 -11.84 -13.21
N ASP A 139 7.66 -11.62 -14.49
CA ASP A 139 7.70 -12.67 -15.50
C ASP A 139 8.67 -13.79 -15.14
N LYS A 140 9.86 -13.43 -14.62
CA LYS A 140 10.86 -14.39 -14.11
C LYS A 140 10.29 -15.24 -12.97
N ILE A 141 9.59 -14.62 -12.02
CA ILE A 141 8.98 -15.34 -10.88
C ILE A 141 7.91 -16.32 -11.37
N LEU A 142 6.97 -15.86 -12.21
CA LEU A 142 5.90 -16.70 -12.73
C LEU A 142 6.45 -17.86 -13.57
N ALA A 143 7.41 -17.61 -14.45
CA ALA A 143 8.07 -18.64 -15.23
C ALA A 143 8.79 -19.67 -14.34
N THR A 144 9.50 -19.21 -13.31
CA THR A 144 10.21 -20.05 -12.35
C THR A 144 9.27 -20.97 -11.57
N VAL A 145 8.10 -20.46 -11.17
CA VAL A 145 7.05 -21.24 -10.50
C VAL A 145 6.38 -22.22 -11.47
N LYS A 146 6.14 -21.82 -12.72
CA LYS A 146 5.57 -22.70 -13.76
C LYS A 146 6.46 -23.90 -14.06
N GLU A 147 7.78 -23.68 -14.11
CA GLU A 147 8.77 -24.73 -14.37
C GLU A 147 8.79 -25.78 -13.25
N LYS A 148 8.71 -25.33 -11.99
CA LYS A 148 8.78 -26.21 -10.80
C LYS A 148 7.67 -25.87 -9.80
N PRO A 149 6.41 -26.26 -10.09
CA PRO A 149 5.24 -25.83 -9.32
C PRO A 149 5.23 -26.31 -7.87
N SER A 150 5.98 -27.37 -7.54
CA SER A 150 6.08 -27.90 -6.17
C SER A 150 7.23 -27.32 -5.34
N ASP A 151 8.12 -26.52 -5.95
CA ASP A 151 9.34 -26.03 -5.30
C ASP A 151 9.12 -24.64 -4.69
N ALA A 152 8.64 -24.62 -3.44
CA ALA A 152 8.40 -23.39 -2.68
C ALA A 152 9.68 -22.57 -2.43
N SER A 153 10.86 -23.19 -2.48
CA SER A 153 12.15 -22.53 -2.23
C SER A 153 12.53 -21.51 -3.31
N ARG A 154 11.79 -21.50 -4.43
CA ARG A 154 11.93 -20.53 -5.51
C ARG A 154 11.16 -19.22 -5.29
N VAL A 155 10.27 -19.19 -4.30
CA VAL A 155 9.44 -18.03 -3.98
C VAL A 155 9.88 -17.46 -2.63
N ASP A 156 9.98 -16.13 -2.54
CA ASP A 156 10.34 -15.45 -1.29
C ASP A 156 9.27 -15.65 -0.21
N CYS A 157 9.74 -15.84 1.03
CA CYS A 157 8.88 -15.85 2.20
C CYS A 157 8.30 -14.44 2.42
N MET A 158 6.98 -14.32 2.28
CA MET A 158 6.23 -13.08 2.47
C MET A 158 6.33 -12.44 3.86
N PHE A 159 6.77 -13.19 4.88
CA PHE A 159 6.93 -12.68 6.24
C PHE A 159 8.36 -12.31 6.59
N PHE A 160 9.35 -12.87 5.89
CA PHE A 160 10.74 -12.77 6.30
C PHE A 160 11.24 -11.33 6.32
N SER A 161 10.81 -10.53 5.35
CA SER A 161 11.20 -9.11 5.23
C SER A 161 10.37 -8.18 6.10
N THR A 162 9.26 -8.65 6.70
CA THR A 162 8.42 -7.84 7.58
C THR A 162 9.12 -7.51 8.91
N PRO A 163 8.65 -6.48 9.66
CA PRO A 163 9.21 -6.15 10.96
C PRO A 163 9.21 -7.32 11.97
N PHE A 164 8.16 -8.16 11.93
CA PHE A 164 8.04 -9.33 12.79
C PHE A 164 8.88 -10.52 12.31
N GLY A 165 9.29 -10.51 11.04
CA GLY A 165 10.02 -11.61 10.41
C GLY A 165 9.20 -12.89 10.27
N CYS A 166 9.86 -13.92 9.75
CA CYS A 166 9.32 -15.27 9.72
C CYS A 166 9.63 -15.96 11.04
N LEU A 167 8.60 -16.36 11.78
CA LEU A 167 8.75 -16.93 13.12
C LEU A 167 9.19 -18.41 13.12
N GLN A 168 9.25 -19.02 11.94
CA GLN A 168 9.68 -20.40 11.72
C GLN A 168 11.20 -20.62 11.89
N HIS A 169 12.01 -19.56 12.07
CA HIS A 169 13.47 -19.61 12.27
C HIS A 169 13.91 -19.51 13.74
N THR A 170 12.98 -19.48 14.68
CA THR A 170 13.35 -19.39 16.10
C THR A 170 13.92 -20.73 16.55
N HIS A 171 15.10 -20.71 17.21
CA HIS A 171 15.98 -21.84 17.58
C HIS A 171 15.35 -23.06 18.32
N ARG A 172 14.02 -23.12 18.48
CA ARG A 172 13.28 -24.24 19.09
C ARG A 172 12.20 -24.84 18.18
N LEU A 173 12.14 -24.44 16.91
CA LEU A 173 11.17 -24.90 15.92
C LEU A 173 11.90 -25.26 14.63
N ASP A 174 11.91 -26.54 14.27
CA ASP A 174 12.16 -27.02 12.91
C ASP A 174 10.84 -27.69 12.47
N PRO A 175 10.36 -27.53 11.21
CA PRO A 175 11.16 -27.43 10.00
C PRO A 175 11.40 -26.00 9.54
N SER A 176 12.60 -25.70 9.05
CA SER A 176 12.95 -24.53 8.23
C SER A 176 11.80 -24.12 7.32
N CYS A 177 11.50 -22.82 7.25
CA CYS A 177 10.54 -22.28 6.29
C CYS A 177 10.86 -22.82 4.88
N PRO A 178 9.88 -23.40 4.15
CA PRO A 178 10.13 -23.98 2.83
C PRO A 178 10.33 -22.91 1.74
N PHE A 179 10.08 -21.65 2.07
CA PHE A 179 10.22 -20.50 1.17
C PHE A 179 11.58 -19.83 1.31
N ARG A 180 11.98 -19.10 0.27
CA ARG A 180 13.29 -18.44 0.23
C ARG A 180 13.37 -17.29 1.23
N HIS A 181 14.46 -17.28 2.00
CA HIS A 181 14.81 -16.17 2.88
C HIS A 181 16.01 -15.44 2.29
N ASP A 182 15.75 -14.35 1.58
CA ASP A 182 16.80 -13.52 0.97
C ASP A 182 17.17 -12.36 1.92
N ASP A 183 18.26 -12.55 2.67
CA ASP A 183 18.82 -11.53 3.58
C ASP A 183 19.24 -10.25 2.84
N GLN A 184 19.73 -10.37 1.61
CA GLN A 184 20.15 -9.20 0.84
C GLN A 184 18.94 -8.39 0.40
N ARG A 185 17.87 -9.05 -0.04
CA ARG A 185 16.59 -8.40 -0.35
C ARG A 185 16.03 -7.71 0.89
N LYS A 186 16.00 -8.39 2.04
CA LYS A 186 15.56 -7.80 3.31
C LYS A 186 16.36 -6.53 3.66
N LYS A 187 17.69 -6.57 3.48
CA LYS A 187 18.55 -5.41 3.69
C LYS A 187 18.22 -4.26 2.74
N ARG A 188 18.11 -4.52 1.43
CA ARG A 188 17.76 -3.51 0.41
C ARG A 188 16.40 -2.87 0.68
N LEU A 189 15.40 -3.67 1.09
CA LEU A 189 14.08 -3.17 1.46
C LEU A 189 14.14 -2.28 2.70
N ARG A 190 14.85 -2.70 3.75
CA ARG A 190 15.04 -1.88 4.96
C ARG A 190 15.72 -0.55 4.62
N GLU A 191 16.75 -0.56 3.77
CA GLU A 191 17.41 0.66 3.29
C GLU A 191 16.47 1.57 2.50
N ARG A 192 15.61 1.00 1.64
CA ARG A 192 14.58 1.75 0.91
C ARG A 192 13.54 2.38 1.86
N VAL A 193 12.99 1.61 2.79
CA VAL A 193 12.03 2.10 3.80
C VAL A 193 12.63 3.25 4.62
N ILE A 194 13.89 3.11 5.05
CA ILE A 194 14.60 4.18 5.77
C ILE A 194 14.74 5.43 4.87
N LYS A 195 15.11 5.25 3.60
CA LYS A 195 15.23 6.35 2.63
C LYS A 195 13.89 7.06 2.42
N ASP A 196 12.79 6.31 2.27
CA ASP A 196 11.45 6.86 2.07
C ASP A 196 10.96 7.60 3.32
N ARG A 197 11.17 7.03 4.52
CA ARG A 197 10.87 7.69 5.80
C ARG A 197 11.68 8.97 5.97
N LEU A 198 12.95 8.99 5.55
CA LEU A 198 13.78 10.19 5.58
C LEU A 198 13.31 11.26 4.59
N ALA A 199 12.86 10.85 3.40
CA ALA A 199 12.34 11.76 2.38
C ALA A 199 10.99 12.36 2.80
N SER A 200 10.15 11.57 3.47
CA SER A 200 8.79 11.95 3.87
C SER A 200 8.68 12.55 5.27
N ILE A 201 9.75 12.54 6.09
CA ILE A 201 9.67 12.99 7.49
C ILE A 201 9.22 14.46 7.58
N GLY A 202 8.04 14.64 8.16
CA GLY A 202 7.41 15.95 8.33
C GLY A 202 6.70 16.48 7.09
N LEU A 203 6.61 15.72 6.00
CA LEU A 203 5.70 16.03 4.91
C LEU A 203 4.25 15.66 5.31
N PRO A 204 3.26 16.50 4.96
CA PRO A 204 1.86 16.18 5.22
C PRO A 204 1.38 15.01 4.35
N THR A 205 0.53 14.15 4.92
CA THR A 205 -0.14 13.09 4.15
C THR A 205 -1.15 13.68 3.16
N SER A 206 -1.60 12.88 2.18
CA SER A 206 -2.67 13.29 1.25
C SER A 206 -3.95 13.70 2.01
N GLU A 207 -4.33 12.94 3.04
CA GLU A 207 -5.48 13.26 3.89
C GLU A 207 -5.29 14.57 4.66
N GLU A 208 -4.10 14.81 5.23
CA GLU A 208 -3.78 16.05 5.92
C GLU A 208 -3.85 17.26 4.96
N ARG A 209 -3.32 17.09 3.74
CA ARG A 209 -3.39 18.08 2.65
C ARG A 209 -4.84 18.42 2.29
N GLN A 210 -5.70 17.42 2.10
CA GLN A 210 -7.14 17.62 1.85
C GLN A 210 -7.86 18.30 3.03
N ARG A 211 -7.51 17.96 4.27
CA ARG A 211 -8.07 18.60 5.46
C ARG A 211 -7.69 20.07 5.54
N LEU A 212 -6.43 20.39 5.25
CA LEU A 212 -5.92 21.77 5.23
C LEU A 212 -6.58 22.58 4.11
N ALA A 213 -6.73 22.01 2.91
CA ALA A 213 -7.43 22.64 1.79
C ALA A 213 -8.86 23.06 2.19
N ARG A 214 -9.62 22.13 2.79
CA ARG A 214 -10.99 22.39 3.27
C ARG A 214 -11.05 23.50 4.31
N LYS A 215 -10.12 23.48 5.28
CA LYS A 215 -10.04 24.52 6.33
C LYS A 215 -9.70 25.88 5.74
N ALA A 216 -8.81 25.92 4.74
CA ALA A 216 -8.40 27.16 4.10
C ALA A 216 -9.56 27.79 3.30
N LEU A 217 -10.33 26.99 2.56
CA LEU A 217 -11.55 27.43 1.89
C LEU A 217 -12.61 27.94 2.88
N GLN A 218 -12.80 27.27 4.01
CA GLN A 218 -13.71 27.77 5.06
C GLN A 218 -13.26 29.13 5.60
N THR A 219 -11.96 29.30 5.87
CA THR A 219 -11.40 30.57 6.35
C THR A 219 -11.58 31.68 5.31
N PHE A 220 -11.43 31.34 4.02
CA PHE A 220 -11.71 32.25 2.92
C PHE A 220 -13.18 32.70 2.94
N GLU A 221 -14.13 31.77 3.06
CA GLU A 221 -15.56 32.08 3.12
C GLU A 221 -15.90 33.04 4.26
N GLU A 222 -15.38 32.76 5.46
CA GLU A 222 -15.59 33.58 6.65
C GLU A 222 -15.02 35.00 6.48
N SER A 223 -13.82 35.12 5.88
CA SER A 223 -13.15 36.41 5.70
C SER A 223 -13.75 37.26 4.58
N LYS A 224 -14.12 36.64 3.44
CA LYS A 224 -14.68 37.33 2.28
C LYS A 224 -16.21 37.46 2.34
N LYS A 225 -16.86 36.77 3.29
CA LYS A 225 -18.32 36.71 3.45
C LYS A 225 -19.05 36.30 2.17
N ARG A 226 -18.42 35.43 1.38
CA ARG A 226 -18.98 34.82 0.16
C ARG A 226 -18.38 33.45 -0.07
N LYS A 227 -19.07 32.60 -0.83
CA LYS A 227 -18.50 31.34 -1.31
C LYS A 227 -17.34 31.60 -2.29
N PRO A 228 -16.30 30.74 -2.32
CA PRO A 228 -15.28 30.78 -3.34
C PRO A 228 -15.88 30.44 -4.71
N THR A 229 -15.33 31.02 -5.76
CA THR A 229 -15.65 30.62 -7.14
C THR A 229 -14.97 29.29 -7.47
N GLU A 230 -15.35 28.66 -8.57
CA GLU A 230 -14.74 27.40 -9.02
C GLU A 230 -13.23 27.56 -9.25
N GLU A 231 -12.82 28.68 -9.84
CA GLU A 231 -11.39 28.98 -10.06
C GLU A 231 -10.62 29.17 -8.75
N GLU A 232 -11.26 29.73 -7.71
CA GLU A 232 -10.63 29.87 -6.38
C GLU A 232 -10.56 28.51 -5.67
N VAL A 233 -11.53 27.63 -5.87
CA VAL A 233 -11.46 26.26 -5.34
C VAL A 233 -10.30 25.50 -6.00
N ASP A 234 -10.16 25.60 -7.32
CA ASP A 234 -9.09 24.97 -8.08
C ASP A 234 -7.72 25.51 -7.66
N GLU A 235 -7.57 26.83 -7.47
CA GLU A 235 -6.33 27.43 -6.99
C GLU A 235 -5.93 26.85 -5.61
N TYR A 236 -6.89 26.70 -4.69
CA TYR A 236 -6.63 26.10 -3.38
C TYR A 236 -6.36 24.59 -3.48
N PHE A 237 -7.00 23.87 -4.40
CA PHE A 237 -6.73 22.45 -4.60
C PHE A 237 -5.32 22.24 -5.15
N GLU A 238 -4.88 23.03 -6.13
CA GLU A 238 -3.52 23.03 -6.64
C GLU A 238 -2.50 23.45 -5.56
N LEU A 239 -2.87 24.41 -4.70
CA LEU A 239 -2.04 24.90 -3.60
C LEU A 239 -1.95 23.93 -2.42
N TYR A 240 -2.95 23.09 -2.17
CA TYR A 240 -2.95 22.23 -0.99
C TYR A 240 -2.83 20.74 -1.32
N VAL A 241 -3.20 20.30 -2.53
CA VAL A 241 -3.40 18.87 -2.86
C VAL A 241 -2.55 18.39 -4.04
N ALA A 242 -2.52 19.11 -5.17
CA ALA A 242 -1.97 18.60 -6.45
C ALA A 242 -0.53 19.05 -6.81
N GLY A 243 -0.02 20.16 -6.26
CA GLY A 243 1.31 20.67 -6.63
C GLY A 243 2.50 19.76 -6.27
N ASP A 244 3.63 19.94 -6.98
CA ASP A 244 4.88 19.15 -6.82
C ASP A 244 5.27 18.99 -5.33
N ASN A 245 5.22 17.74 -4.87
CA ASN A 245 5.14 17.30 -3.47
C ASN A 245 6.37 17.64 -2.60
N ARG A 246 7.40 18.30 -3.12
CA ARG A 246 8.54 18.77 -2.32
C ARG A 246 8.31 20.13 -1.62
N ALA A 247 7.28 20.90 -1.99
CA ALA A 247 7.25 22.35 -1.74
C ALA A 247 6.15 22.90 -0.80
N ARG A 248 5.23 22.08 -0.27
CA ARG A 248 4.09 22.63 0.50
C ARG A 248 3.95 21.99 1.86
N VAL A 249 4.86 22.37 2.76
CA VAL A 249 4.75 22.09 4.19
C VAL A 249 3.95 23.19 4.87
N PHE A 250 3.33 22.88 6.00
CA PHE A 250 2.45 23.81 6.72
C PHE A 250 2.96 24.03 8.12
N CYS A 251 2.75 25.25 8.64
CA CYS A 251 3.09 25.55 10.01
C CYS A 251 2.18 24.75 10.94
N LYS A 252 2.76 23.92 11.83
CA LYS A 252 1.98 23.07 12.73
C LYS A 252 1.05 23.85 13.68
N TYR A 253 1.38 25.10 13.97
CA TYR A 253 0.62 25.94 14.89
C TYR A 253 -0.50 26.75 14.21
N CYS A 254 -0.19 27.43 13.11
CA CYS A 254 -1.12 28.35 12.46
C CYS A 254 -1.63 27.87 11.10
N ASP A 255 -1.27 26.65 10.69
CA ASP A 255 -1.68 25.97 9.45
C ASP A 255 -1.34 26.71 8.14
N LYS A 256 -0.61 27.83 8.19
CA LYS A 256 -0.25 28.56 6.97
C LYS A 256 0.74 27.75 6.10
N PRO A 257 0.61 27.77 4.76
CA PRO A 257 1.55 27.14 3.86
C PRO A 257 2.91 27.84 3.88
N GLU A 258 3.97 27.07 3.62
CA GLU A 258 5.28 27.63 3.31
C GLU A 258 5.21 28.52 2.05
N PRO A 259 5.83 29.70 2.05
CA PRO A 259 5.89 30.57 0.88
C PRO A 259 6.56 29.91 -0.30
N THR A 260 6.06 30.19 -1.51
CA THR A 260 6.62 29.68 -2.77
C THR A 260 7.69 30.59 -3.36
N GLU A 261 7.81 31.84 -2.88
CA GLU A 261 8.79 32.80 -3.38
C GLU A 261 10.17 32.55 -2.77
N ALA A 262 11.21 32.52 -3.61
CA ALA A 262 12.58 32.19 -3.21
C ALA A 262 13.20 33.17 -2.20
N ASP A 263 12.63 34.38 -2.09
CA ASP A 263 13.12 35.46 -1.22
C ASP A 263 12.46 35.43 0.18
N GLU A 264 11.46 34.58 0.42
CA GLU A 264 10.82 34.44 1.73
C GLU A 264 11.50 33.38 2.63
N GLU A 265 11.46 33.59 3.94
CA GLU A 265 12.13 32.71 4.90
C GLU A 265 11.43 31.33 4.98
N SER A 266 12.13 30.29 4.50
CA SER A 266 11.68 28.91 4.61
C SER A 266 11.33 28.51 6.05
N PHE A 267 10.34 27.62 6.18
CA PHE A 267 9.89 27.10 7.46
C PHE A 267 10.98 26.26 8.10
N LYS A 268 11.03 26.32 9.42
CA LYS A 268 12.02 25.59 10.23
C LYS A 268 11.37 24.36 10.82
N ARG A 269 12.05 23.22 10.67
CA ARG A 269 11.65 21.98 11.34
C ARG A 269 12.02 22.00 12.81
N CYS A 270 11.24 21.28 13.61
CA CYS A 270 11.67 20.89 14.94
C CYS A 270 13.00 20.11 14.85
N LYS A 271 14.08 20.64 15.43
CA LYS A 271 15.43 20.04 15.36
C LYS A 271 15.49 18.62 15.95
N ARG A 272 14.60 18.31 16.89
CA ARG A 272 14.55 17.01 17.57
C ARG A 272 13.85 15.95 16.72
N CYS A 273 12.60 16.18 16.33
CA CYS A 273 11.80 15.17 15.65
C CYS A 273 11.80 15.27 14.12
N ARG A 274 12.10 16.45 13.57
CA ARG A 274 12.01 16.78 12.14
C ARG A 274 10.64 16.54 11.50
N SER A 275 9.63 16.14 12.28
CA SER A 275 8.32 15.70 11.79
C SER A 275 7.27 16.81 11.74
N VAL A 276 7.62 18.04 12.14
CA VAL A 276 6.72 19.20 12.12
C VAL A 276 7.51 20.43 11.69
N TRP A 277 6.81 21.34 11.02
CA TRP A 277 7.34 22.59 10.50
C TRP A 277 6.73 23.78 11.21
N TYR A 278 7.50 24.86 11.34
CA TYR A 278 7.04 26.11 11.91
C TYR A 278 7.55 27.26 11.05
N CYS A 279 6.67 28.23 10.81
CA CYS A 279 7.05 29.44 10.12
C CYS A 279 7.92 30.37 10.96
N SER A 280 7.95 30.19 12.27
CA SER A 280 8.70 31.05 13.19
C SER A 280 8.97 30.36 14.52
N VAL A 281 9.91 30.91 15.29
CA VAL A 281 10.25 30.41 16.63
C VAL A 281 9.09 30.64 17.60
N GLU A 282 8.29 31.69 17.41
CA GLU A 282 7.10 32.00 18.20
C GLU A 282 6.04 30.91 18.04
N CYS A 283 5.76 30.50 16.79
CA CYS A 283 4.83 29.39 16.52
C CYS A 283 5.30 28.08 17.17
N GLN A 284 6.60 27.79 17.09
CA GLN A 284 7.18 26.62 17.77
C GLN A 284 7.00 26.70 19.30
N ARG A 285 7.29 27.84 19.92
CA ARG A 285 7.18 28.02 21.37
C ARG A 285 5.73 27.90 21.85
N THR A 286 4.78 28.38 21.06
CA THR A 286 3.36 28.30 21.41
C THR A 286 2.85 26.86 21.31
N ASP A 287 3.21 26.14 20.25
CA ASP A 287 2.84 24.73 20.06
C ASP A 287 3.57 23.77 21.03
N TRP A 288 4.71 24.19 21.61
CA TRP A 288 5.57 23.32 22.43
C TRP A 288 4.85 22.59 23.56
N LYS A 289 3.85 23.21 24.19
CA LYS A 289 3.08 22.58 25.29
C LYS A 289 2.40 21.29 24.84
N GLU A 290 1.87 21.26 23.61
CA GLU A 290 1.24 20.09 23.01
C GLU A 290 2.27 19.21 22.31
N HIS A 291 3.14 19.80 21.48
CA HIS A 291 4.14 19.06 20.71
C HIS A 291 5.10 18.25 21.59
N LYS A 292 5.51 18.74 22.77
CA LYS A 292 6.45 18.02 23.64
C LYS A 292 5.97 16.62 24.05
N ARG A 293 4.65 16.39 24.06
CA ARG A 293 4.03 15.11 24.43
C ARG A 293 4.25 14.04 23.36
N THR A 294 4.33 14.46 22.10
CA THR A 294 4.49 13.58 20.92
C THR A 294 5.88 13.70 20.28
N CYS A 295 6.69 14.67 20.70
CA CYS A 295 8.04 14.89 20.17
C CYS A 295 9.01 13.78 20.57
N GLN A 296 9.53 13.07 19.56
CA GLN A 296 10.58 12.05 19.72
C GLN A 296 11.78 12.38 18.84
N PRO A 297 13.01 11.91 19.15
CA PRO A 297 14.15 12.02 18.24
C PRO A 297 13.81 11.45 16.86
N TRP A 298 14.18 12.13 15.79
CA TRP A 298 13.88 11.73 14.42
C TRP A 298 14.44 10.33 14.10
N GLU A 299 15.56 9.96 14.72
CA GLU A 299 16.15 8.62 14.62
C GLU A 299 15.15 7.54 15.08
N LYS A 300 14.41 7.80 16.17
CA LYS A 300 13.36 6.87 16.66
C LYS A 300 12.11 6.85 15.78
N ILE A 301 11.91 7.87 14.94
CA ILE A 301 10.78 7.90 13.99
C ILE A 301 11.16 7.10 12.74
N VAL A 302 12.37 7.30 12.22
CA VAL A 302 12.85 6.68 10.98
C VAL A 302 13.21 5.21 11.19
N TYR A 303 14.02 4.90 12.21
CA TYR A 303 14.58 3.57 12.44
C TYR A 303 13.74 2.71 13.38
N ARG A 304 12.41 2.92 13.47
CA ARG A 304 11.53 2.04 14.26
C ARG A 304 11.77 0.58 13.87
N GLU A 305 12.18 -0.21 14.85
CA GLU A 305 12.31 -1.67 14.78
C GLU A 305 11.00 -2.34 15.22
#